data_AF-A0AAV6B2G1-F1
#
_entry.id   AF-A0AAV6B2G1-F1
#
_cell.length_a   1.000
_cell.length_b   1.000
_cell.length_c   1.000
_cell.angle_alpha   90.00
_cell.angle_beta   90.00
_cell.angle_gamma   90.00
#
_symmetry.space_group_name_H-M   'P 1'
#
loop_
_entity.id
_entity.type
_entity.pdbx_description
1 polymer ?
#
loop_
_entity_poly.entity_id
_entity_poly.type
_entity_poly.pdbx_seq_one_letter_code
_entity_poly.pdbx_strand_id
1 'polypeptide(L)'
;KPQPLLGATRATDLAINVVLPWFWVRAREGNNSKLQTEAERRYFAWPAAEDNAVLRLARDRLLGGRKEAQLTSAAMQQGLLQIVRDFCDHSNALCADCKFPELVTNWQVSAER
;
A
#
# COMPACT_ATOMS: atom_id res chain seq x y z
N LYS A 1 -29.29 -20.42 -4.45
CA LYS A 1 -28.29 -19.82 -3.53
C LYS A 1 -27.86 -18.48 -4.12
N PRO A 2 -27.82 -17.38 -3.36
CA PRO A 2 -27.31 -16.10 -3.87
C PRO A 2 -25.86 -16.31 -4.32
N GLN A 3 -25.56 -15.95 -5.57
CA GLN A 3 -24.19 -15.91 -6.07
C GLN A 3 -23.70 -14.46 -5.94
N PRO A 4 -22.56 -14.23 -5.28
CA PRO A 4 -22.01 -12.89 -5.20
C PRO A 4 -21.62 -12.41 -6.61
N LEU A 5 -22.07 -11.20 -6.97
CA LEU A 5 -21.74 -10.57 -8.26
C LEU A 5 -20.24 -10.25 -8.38
N LEU A 6 -19.54 -10.17 -7.24
CA LEU A 6 -18.13 -9.86 -7.12
C LEU A 6 -17.46 -10.87 -6.19
N GLY A 7 -16.36 -11.47 -6.65
CA GLY A 7 -15.49 -12.28 -5.80
C GLY A 7 -14.75 -11.43 -4.77
N ALA A 8 -14.30 -12.06 -3.68
CA ALA A 8 -13.60 -11.40 -2.58
C ALA A 8 -12.37 -10.60 -3.06
N THR A 9 -11.60 -11.13 -4.01
CA THR A 9 -10.44 -10.45 -4.60
C THR A 9 -10.83 -9.12 -5.24
N ARG A 10 -11.87 -9.12 -6.08
CA ARG A 10 -12.34 -7.88 -6.75
C ARG A 10 -12.97 -6.89 -5.76
N ALA A 11 -13.63 -7.40 -4.72
CA ALA A 11 -14.15 -6.55 -3.65
C ALA A 11 -13.01 -5.84 -2.89
N THR A 12 -11.91 -6.54 -2.59
CA THR A 12 -10.71 -5.95 -1.99
C THR A 12 -10.08 -4.90 -2.90
N ASP A 13 -9.93 -5.18 -4.20
CA ASP A 13 -9.39 -4.19 -5.16
C ASP A 13 -10.19 -2.89 -5.15
N LEU A 14 -11.53 -3.00 -5.17
CA LEU A 14 -12.43 -1.84 -5.14
C LEU A 14 -12.36 -1.12 -3.79
N ALA A 15 -12.36 -1.86 -2.68
CA ALA A 15 -12.31 -1.27 -1.35
C ALA A 15 -11.04 -0.44 -1.15
N ILE A 16 -9.89 -1.02 -1.49
CA ILE A 16 -8.58 -0.43 -1.21
C ILE A 16 -8.21 0.65 -2.22
N ASN A 17 -8.44 0.42 -3.51
CA ASN A 17 -7.97 1.37 -4.52
C ASN A 17 -8.97 2.47 -4.87
N VAL A 18 -10.24 2.31 -4.49
CA VAL A 18 -11.32 3.22 -4.93
C VAL A 18 -12.17 3.71 -3.77
N VAL A 19 -12.88 2.80 -3.09
CA VAL A 19 -13.97 3.17 -2.16
C VAL A 19 -13.43 3.84 -0.91
N LEU A 20 -12.44 3.25 -0.23
CA LEU A 20 -11.89 3.82 1.01
C LEU A 20 -11.14 5.14 0.75
N PRO A 21 -10.29 5.28 -0.29
CA PRO A 21 -9.68 6.56 -0.64
C PRO A 21 -10.71 7.64 -0.96
N TRP A 22 -11.72 7.33 -1.78
CA TRP A 22 -12.81 8.27 -2.09
C TRP A 22 -13.56 8.68 -0.82
N PHE A 23 -13.91 7.72 0.03
CA PHE A 23 -14.65 7.98 1.27
C PHE A 23 -13.86 8.86 2.24
N TRP A 24 -12.55 8.62 2.37
CA TRP A 24 -11.65 9.46 3.17
C TRP A 24 -11.66 10.92 2.69
N VAL A 25 -11.53 11.15 1.38
CA VAL A 25 -11.59 12.50 0.81
C VAL A 25 -12.95 13.13 1.08
N ARG A 26 -14.06 12.40 0.88
CA ARG A 26 -15.40 12.92 1.18
C ARG A 26 -15.59 13.29 2.65
N ALA A 27 -15.06 12.48 3.56
CA ALA A 27 -15.10 12.78 5.00
C ALA A 27 -14.29 14.03 5.35
N ARG A 28 -13.10 14.19 4.75
CA ARG A 28 -12.25 15.37 4.92
C ARG A 28 -12.92 16.64 4.39
N GLU A 29 -13.45 16.62 3.16
CA GLU A 29 -14.17 17.77 2.58
C GLU A 29 -15.42 18.14 3.38
N GLY A 30 -16.05 17.17 4.04
CA GLY A 30 -17.17 17.38 4.95
C GLY A 30 -16.78 17.81 6.37
N ASN A 31 -15.49 18.05 6.66
CA ASN A 31 -14.95 18.31 8.00
C ASN A 31 -15.36 17.26 9.05
N ASN A 32 -15.55 16.01 8.63
CA ASN A 32 -15.96 14.92 9.51
C ASN A 32 -14.75 14.04 9.88
N SER A 33 -13.99 14.51 10.87
CA SER A 33 -12.79 13.82 11.36
C SER A 33 -13.07 12.39 11.85
N LYS A 34 -14.24 12.13 12.44
CA LYS A 34 -14.62 10.78 12.88
C LYS A 34 -14.70 9.79 11.73
N LEU A 35 -15.34 10.17 10.62
CA LEU A 35 -15.43 9.32 9.43
C LEU A 35 -14.09 9.19 8.72
N GLN A 36 -13.27 10.25 8.73
CA GLN A 36 -11.92 10.22 8.20
C GLN A 36 -11.05 9.20 8.95
N THR A 37 -11.00 9.26 10.28
CA THR A 37 -10.26 8.29 11.11
C THR A 37 -10.77 6.86 10.91
N GLU A 38 -12.09 6.66 10.78
CA GLU A 38 -12.64 5.33 10.53
C GLU A 38 -12.27 4.79 9.14
N ALA A 39 -12.20 5.65 8.12
CA ALA A 39 -11.72 5.29 6.79
C ALA A 39 -10.25 4.85 6.82
N GLU A 40 -9.39 5.61 7.50
CA GLU A 40 -7.97 5.26 7.70
C GLU A 40 -7.83 3.94 8.43
N ARG A 41 -8.52 3.79 9.57
CA ARG A 41 -8.49 2.57 10.38
C ARG A 41 -8.86 1.35 9.54
N ARG A 42 -9.91 1.44 8.72
CA ARG A 42 -10.33 0.34 7.82
C ARG A 42 -9.31 0.08 6.73
N TYR A 43 -8.74 1.13 6.13
CA TYR A 43 -7.74 0.99 5.08
C TYR A 43 -6.49 0.25 5.58
N PHE A 44 -5.93 0.66 6.71
CA PHE A 44 -4.73 0.05 7.28
C PHE A 44 -4.96 -1.34 7.87
N ALA A 45 -6.17 -1.63 8.36
CA ALA A 45 -6.53 -2.94 8.91
C ALA A 45 -7.04 -3.93 7.84
N TRP A 46 -7.20 -3.52 6.58
CA TRP A 46 -7.74 -4.40 5.55
C TRP A 46 -6.77 -5.56 5.26
N PRO A 47 -7.23 -6.82 5.27
CA PRO A 47 -6.37 -7.98 5.05
C PRO A 47 -5.60 -7.90 3.73
N ALA A 48 -4.40 -8.47 3.70
CA ALA A 48 -3.62 -8.59 2.47
C ALA A 48 -4.45 -9.23 1.33
N ALA A 49 -4.34 -8.65 0.15
CA ALA A 49 -4.86 -9.21 -1.09
C ALA A 49 -3.92 -10.31 -1.61
N GLU A 50 -4.28 -10.93 -2.73
CA GLU A 50 -3.43 -11.92 -3.39
C GLU A 50 -2.06 -11.33 -3.76
N ASP A 51 -1.03 -12.15 -3.57
CA ASP A 51 0.34 -11.81 -3.92
C ASP A 51 0.57 -11.90 -5.43
N ASN A 52 1.49 -11.11 -5.97
CA ASN A 52 1.80 -11.08 -7.40
C ASN A 52 3.31 -11.01 -7.66
N ALA A 53 3.73 -11.20 -8.92
CA ALA A 53 5.15 -11.25 -9.27
C ALA A 53 5.92 -9.96 -8.91
N VAL A 54 5.26 -8.81 -9.04
CA VAL A 54 5.84 -7.51 -8.70
C VAL A 54 6.08 -7.40 -7.19
N LEU A 55 5.09 -7.76 -6.37
CA LEU A 55 5.20 -7.80 -4.91
C LEU A 55 6.27 -8.80 -4.43
N ARG A 56 6.37 -9.98 -5.06
CA ARG A 56 7.46 -10.94 -4.79
C ARG A 56 8.83 -10.30 -5.04
N LEU A 57 9.05 -9.78 -6.24
CA LEU A 57 10.32 -9.14 -6.61
C LEU A 57 10.66 -7.95 -5.71
N ALA A 58 9.66 -7.14 -5.36
CA ALA A 58 9.85 -5.99 -4.49
C ALA A 58 10.29 -6.39 -3.09
N ARG A 59 9.72 -7.45 -2.51
CA ARG A 59 10.16 -7.98 -1.21
C ARG A 59 11.58 -8.52 -1.26
N ASP A 60 11.95 -9.21 -2.34
CA ASP A 60 13.31 -9.73 -2.50
C ASP A 60 14.32 -8.57 -2.58
N ARG A 61 14.02 -7.54 -3.38
CA ARG A 61 14.89 -6.38 -3.56
C ARG A 61 15.00 -5.48 -2.33
N LEU A 62 13.87 -5.16 -1.69
CA LEU A 62 13.82 -4.13 -0.66
C LEU A 62 13.90 -4.69 0.76
N LEU A 63 13.44 -5.92 0.98
CA LEU A 63 13.29 -6.52 2.30
C LEU A 63 14.16 -7.78 2.48
N GLY A 64 14.99 -8.10 1.48
CA GLY A 64 15.95 -9.21 1.51
C GLY A 64 15.31 -10.60 1.55
N GLY A 65 14.06 -10.73 1.07
CA GLY A 65 13.33 -12.01 1.00
C GLY A 65 13.06 -12.69 2.35
N ARG A 66 13.25 -11.99 3.48
CA ARG A 66 13.05 -12.55 4.82
C ARG A 66 11.58 -12.81 5.12
N LYS A 67 11.28 -13.87 5.88
CA LYS A 67 9.91 -14.19 6.32
C LYS A 67 9.29 -13.08 7.18
N GLU A 68 10.10 -12.29 7.91
CA GLU A 68 9.59 -11.15 8.68
C GLU A 68 9.08 -9.98 7.80
N ALA A 69 9.35 -10.01 6.49
CA ALA A 69 8.88 -9.04 5.51
C ALA A 69 7.45 -9.32 5.00
N GLN A 70 6.63 -10.01 5.78
CA GLN A 70 5.26 -10.33 5.38
C GLN A 70 4.41 -9.06 5.30
N LEU A 71 3.81 -8.85 4.12
CA LEU A 71 2.83 -7.80 3.89
C LEU A 71 1.49 -8.30 4.43
N THR A 72 1.17 -7.93 5.67
CA THR A 72 0.00 -8.44 6.40
C THR A 72 -1.29 -7.71 6.06
N SER A 73 -1.20 -6.53 5.43
CA SER A 73 -2.34 -5.73 4.98
C SER A 73 -2.25 -5.33 3.52
N ALA A 74 -3.41 -5.07 2.91
CA ALA A 74 -3.47 -4.56 1.54
C ALA A 74 -2.83 -3.17 1.42
N ALA A 75 -2.89 -2.35 2.49
CA ALA A 75 -2.21 -1.06 2.56
C ALA A 75 -0.69 -1.20 2.44
N MET A 76 -0.08 -2.18 3.13
CA MET A 76 1.36 -2.46 3.01
C MET A 76 1.73 -2.90 1.58
N GLN A 77 0.88 -3.73 0.96
CA GLN A 77 1.07 -4.14 -0.44
C GLN A 77 1.01 -2.94 -1.39
N GLN A 78 0.04 -2.03 -1.21
CA GLN A 78 -0.05 -0.81 -2.02
C GLN A 78 1.17 0.11 -1.81
N GLY A 79 1.62 0.28 -0.56
CA GLY A 79 2.83 1.05 -0.28
C GLY A 79 4.06 0.48 -0.98
N LEU A 80 4.23 -0.85 -0.95
CA LEU A 80 5.34 -1.49 -1.64
C LEU A 80 5.25 -1.33 -3.16
N LEU A 81 4.05 -1.48 -3.74
CA LEU A 81 3.83 -1.24 -5.17
C LEU A 81 4.10 0.20 -5.55
N GLN A 82 3.79 1.16 -4.68
CA GLN A 82 4.08 2.58 -4.91
C GLN A 82 5.59 2.84 -4.97
N ILE A 83 6.36 2.28 -4.02
CA ILE A 83 7.83 2.36 -4.04
C ILE A 83 8.40 1.78 -5.34
N VAL A 84 7.87 0.64 -5.78
CA VAL A 84 8.32 0.02 -7.03
C VAL A 84 8.11 0.96 -8.21
N ARG A 85 6.90 1.52 -8.35
CA ARG A 85 6.57 2.43 -9.45
C ARG A 85 7.41 3.69 -9.44
N ASP A 86 7.60 4.29 -8.27
CA ASP A 86 8.30 5.57 -8.14
C ASP A 86 9.82 5.43 -8.30
N PHE A 87 10.38 4.26 -8.01
CA PHE A 87 11.84 4.07 -7.95
C PHE A 87 12.36 2.83 -8.68
N CYS A 88 11.86 1.63 -8.32
CA CYS A 88 12.44 0.38 -8.81
C CYS A 88 12.25 0.17 -10.32
N ASP A 89 11.13 0.62 -10.88
CA ASP A 89 10.84 0.52 -12.32
C ASP A 89 11.77 1.42 -13.17
N HIS A 90 12.40 2.41 -12.54
CA HIS A 90 13.36 3.32 -13.15
C HIS A 90 14.82 2.94 -12.86
N SER A 91 15.06 1.78 -12.25
CA SER A 91 16.39 1.31 -11.84
C SER A 91 16.71 -0.05 -12.46
N ASN A 92 17.99 -0.37 -12.59
CA ASN A 92 18.41 -1.69 -13.06
C ASN A 92 18.24 -2.78 -11.98
N ALA A 93 18.55 -4.03 -12.33
CA ALA A 93 18.42 -5.16 -11.39
C ALA A 93 19.33 -5.07 -10.15
N LEU A 94 20.37 -4.25 -10.20
CA LEU A 94 21.30 -3.99 -9.09
C LEU A 94 20.91 -2.75 -8.29
N CYS A 95 19.78 -2.11 -8.63
CA CYS A 95 19.37 -0.81 -8.09
C CYS A 95 20.46 0.27 -8.20
N ALA A 96 21.35 0.18 -9.21
CA ALA A 96 22.36 1.21 -9.43
C ALA A 96 21.67 2.55 -9.70
N ASP A 97 22.14 3.59 -9.03
CA ASP A 97 21.60 4.97 -9.10
C ASP A 97 20.15 5.13 -8.63
N CYS A 98 19.56 4.11 -7.97
CA CYS A 98 18.26 4.23 -7.33
C CYS A 98 18.35 5.20 -6.15
N LYS A 99 17.55 6.27 -6.15
CA LYS A 99 17.53 7.27 -5.07
C LYS A 99 16.79 6.83 -3.81
N PHE A 100 16.00 5.75 -3.89
CA PHE A 100 15.17 5.30 -2.78
C PHE A 100 15.95 5.02 -1.48
N PRO A 101 17.08 4.28 -1.49
CA PRO A 101 17.84 4.03 -0.28
C PRO A 101 18.34 5.32 0.40
N GLU A 102 18.86 6.27 -0.38
CA GLU A 102 19.32 7.57 0.12
C GLU A 102 18.17 8.35 0.77
N LEU A 103 17.00 8.41 0.11
CA LEU A 103 15.82 9.09 0.65
C LEU A 103 15.34 8.48 1.96
N VAL A 104 15.38 7.15 2.09
CA VAL A 104 14.99 6.45 3.34
C VAL A 104 16.02 6.70 4.45
N THR A 105 17.33 6.63 4.14
CA THR A 105 18.39 6.92 5.14
C THR A 105 18.32 8.36 5.63
N ASN A 106 18.00 9.30 4.75
CA ASN A 106 17.91 10.73 5.07
C ASN A 106 16.50 11.16 5.52
N TRP A 107 15.57 10.22 5.70
CA TRP A 107 14.19 10.54 6.09
C TRP A 107 14.13 11.04 7.53
N GLN A 108 14.12 12.36 7.69
CA GLN A 108 13.84 12.99 8.98
C GLN A 108 12.32 13.01 9.19
N VAL A 109 11.84 12.24 10.17
CA VAL A 109 10.43 12.33 10.59
C VAL A 109 10.22 13.72 11.19
N SER A 110 9.70 14.65 10.39
CA SER A 110 9.17 15.90 10.90
C SER A 110 7.94 15.55 11.73
N ALA A 111 8.07 15.59 13.05
CA ALA A 111 6.98 15.39 13.99
C ALA A 111 6.06 16.61 13.95
N GLU A 112 5.28 16.75 12.87
CA GLU A 112 4.16 17.67 12.79
C GLU A 112 2.91 16.87 12.42
N ARG A 113 2.21 16.44 13.47
CA ARG A 113 0.77 16.22 13.48
C ARG A 113 0.20 16.78 14.77
#